data_AF-A0A0A1VIS9-F1
#
_entry.id   AF-A0A0A1VIS9-F1
#
_cell.length_a   1.000
_cell.length_b   1.000
_cell.length_c   1.000
_cell.angle_alpha   90.00
_cell.angle_beta   90.00
_cell.angle_gamma   90.00
#
_symmetry.space_group_name_H-M   'P 1'
#
loop_
_entity.id
_entity.type
_entity.pdbx_description
1 polymer ?
#
loop_
_entity_poly.entity_id
_entity_poly.type
_entity_poly.pdbx_seq_one_letter_code
_entity_poly.pdbx_strand_id
1 'polypeptide(L)'
;MPYLEEDIDHLVPEHGVLLRQYGALQRRCSEQAGAQAREIARLQQQLMRLRAQAVVLCSALAWEREDHQRLRAAVADWPELDLDLAPNLPPPPADADTERLEHSLRCADLVICQTGCASHGHFWRVEDHCKRTGKACVLVEQPGALRIVRLHPDGEAERLAPLPSP
;
A
#
# COMPACT_ATOMS: atom_id res chain seq x y z
N MET A 1 -67.36 -9.45 -59.67
CA MET A 1 -67.72 -10.15 -58.43
C MET A 1 -67.66 -9.10 -57.31
N PRO A 2 -68.74 -8.35 -57.09
CA PRO A 2 -68.73 -7.10 -56.30
C PRO A 2 -68.40 -7.29 -54.82
N TYR A 3 -68.72 -8.47 -54.26
CA TYR A 3 -68.44 -8.80 -52.85
C TYR A 3 -66.95 -8.81 -52.47
N LEU A 4 -66.04 -9.09 -53.41
CA LEU A 4 -64.60 -9.10 -53.15
C LEU A 4 -63.98 -7.70 -53.15
N GLU A 5 -64.56 -6.76 -53.91
CA GLU A 5 -64.09 -5.37 -53.95
C GLU A 5 -64.48 -4.63 -52.67
N GLU A 6 -65.70 -4.85 -52.15
CA GLU A 6 -66.15 -4.30 -50.86
C GLU A 6 -65.32 -4.81 -49.67
N ASP A 7 -64.87 -6.07 -49.69
CA ASP A 7 -64.01 -6.66 -48.64
C ASP A 7 -62.59 -6.07 -48.65
N ILE A 8 -62.04 -5.79 -49.84
CA ILE A 8 -60.73 -5.15 -50.01
C ILE A 8 -60.77 -3.70 -49.50
N ASP A 9 -61.84 -2.97 -49.83
CA ASP A 9 -62.02 -1.58 -49.40
C ASP A 9 -62.12 -1.45 -47.86
N HIS A 10 -62.65 -2.47 -47.18
CA HIS A 10 -62.67 -2.52 -45.71
C HIS A 10 -61.31 -2.93 -45.10
N LEU A 11 -60.53 -3.79 -45.76
CA LEU A 11 -59.26 -4.30 -45.23
C LEU A 11 -58.12 -3.25 -45.27
N VAL A 12 -58.13 -2.34 -46.25
CA VAL A 12 -57.14 -1.27 -46.41
C VAL A 12 -57.05 -0.34 -45.17
N PRO A 13 -58.15 0.22 -44.63
CA PRO A 13 -58.08 1.08 -43.45
C PRO A 13 -57.63 0.32 -42.20
N GLU A 14 -58.02 -0.94 -42.01
CA GLU A 14 -57.55 -1.79 -40.91
C GLU A 14 -56.04 -2.03 -40.99
N HIS A 15 -55.54 -2.38 -42.19
CA HIS A 15 -54.11 -2.53 -42.44
C HIS A 15 -53.34 -1.23 -42.13
N GLY A 16 -53.90 -0.08 -42.51
CA GLY A 16 -53.32 1.22 -42.18
C GLY A 16 -53.23 1.49 -40.67
N VAL A 17 -54.23 1.08 -39.88
CA VAL A 17 -54.20 1.16 -38.41
C VAL A 17 -53.09 0.27 -37.86
N LEU A 18 -53.01 -0.98 -38.31
CA LEU A 18 -51.98 -1.93 -37.88
C LEU A 18 -50.56 -1.43 -38.17
N LEU A 19 -50.31 -0.90 -39.38
CA LEU A 19 -48.99 -0.37 -39.75
C LEU A 19 -48.56 0.81 -38.86
N ARG A 20 -49.51 1.69 -38.48
CA ARG A 20 -49.20 2.80 -37.57
C ARG A 20 -48.87 2.29 -36.17
N GLN A 21 -49.61 1.31 -35.67
CA GLN A 21 -49.33 0.70 -34.36
C GLN A 21 -47.99 -0.04 -34.35
N TYR A 22 -47.70 -0.80 -35.41
CA TYR A 22 -46.42 -1.47 -35.58
C TYR A 22 -45.26 -0.47 -35.64
N GLY A 23 -45.39 0.60 -36.45
CA GLY A 23 -44.37 1.64 -36.54
C GLY A 23 -44.15 2.36 -35.20
N ALA A 24 -45.21 2.58 -34.41
CA ALA A 24 -45.10 3.14 -33.06
C ALA A 24 -44.37 2.19 -32.10
N LEU A 25 -44.66 0.89 -32.15
CA LEU A 25 -43.95 -0.12 -31.37
C LEU A 25 -42.48 -0.22 -31.78
N GLN A 26 -42.20 -0.26 -33.08
CA GLN A 26 -40.84 -0.33 -33.62
C GLN A 26 -40.00 0.86 -33.13
N ARG A 27 -40.53 2.08 -33.18
CA ARG A 27 -39.83 3.27 -32.66
C ARG A 27 -39.48 3.13 -31.18
N ARG A 28 -40.45 2.76 -30.33
CA ARG A 28 -40.20 2.56 -28.89
C ARG A 28 -39.15 1.48 -28.63
N CYS A 29 -39.21 0.36 -29.33
CA CYS A 29 -38.23 -0.72 -29.20
C CYS A 29 -36.83 -0.27 -29.63
N SER A 30 -36.73 0.46 -30.75
CA SER A 30 -35.45 1.02 -31.22
C SER A 30 -34.87 2.05 -30.26
N GLU A 31 -35.71 2.91 -29.69
CA GLU A 31 -35.31 3.88 -28.67
C GLU A 31 -34.80 3.20 -27.40
N GLN A 32 -35.52 2.19 -26.91
CA GLN A 32 -35.14 1.42 -25.73
C GLN A 32 -33.83 0.65 -25.98
N ALA A 33 -33.69 -0.02 -27.13
CA ALA A 33 -32.47 -0.72 -27.50
C ALA A 33 -31.28 0.25 -27.58
N GLY A 34 -31.47 1.43 -28.18
CA GLY A 34 -30.45 2.47 -28.25
C GLY A 34 -30.06 3.01 -26.86
N ALA A 35 -31.03 3.19 -25.96
CA ALA A 35 -30.76 3.60 -24.58
C ALA A 35 -29.95 2.55 -23.81
N GLN A 36 -30.33 1.27 -23.92
CA GLN A 36 -29.60 0.18 -23.29
C GLN A 36 -28.18 0.02 -23.85
N ALA A 37 -28.00 0.15 -25.16
CA ALA A 37 -26.67 0.09 -25.78
C ALA A 37 -25.73 1.19 -25.26
N ARG A 38 -26.25 2.42 -25.07
CA ARG A 38 -25.48 3.52 -24.48
C ARG A 38 -25.11 3.24 -23.03
N GLU A 39 -26.02 2.68 -22.24
CA GLU A 39 -25.72 2.35 -20.84
C GLU A 39 -24.70 1.21 -20.74
N ILE A 40 -24.79 0.18 -21.58
CA ILE A 40 -23.79 -0.89 -21.67
C ILE A 40 -22.42 -0.30 -22.00
N ALA A 41 -22.32 0.58 -22.99
CA ALA A 41 -21.07 1.23 -23.35
C ALA A 41 -20.49 2.06 -22.19
N ARG A 42 -21.35 2.81 -21.47
CA ARG A 42 -20.97 3.60 -20.30
C ARG A 42 -20.41 2.71 -19.18
N LEU A 43 -21.13 1.64 -18.83
CA LEU A 43 -20.72 0.70 -17.79
C LEU A 43 -19.43 -0.04 -18.18
N GLN A 44 -19.29 -0.45 -19.44
CA GLN A 44 -18.06 -1.07 -19.94
C GLN A 44 -16.86 -0.14 -19.82
N GLN A 45 -17.03 1.16 -20.11
CA GLN A 45 -15.98 2.16 -19.93
C GLN A 45 -15.60 2.34 -18.45
N GLN A 46 -16.60 2.39 -17.55
CA GLN A 46 -16.34 2.49 -16.11
C GLN A 46 -15.61 1.25 -15.59
N LEU A 47 -16.03 0.07 -16.00
CA LEU A 47 -15.40 -1.19 -15.62
C LEU A 47 -13.97 -1.28 -16.14
N MET A 48 -13.68 -0.82 -17.36
CA MET A 48 -12.31 -0.75 -17.88
C MET A 48 -11.43 0.18 -17.04
N ARG A 49 -11.94 1.35 -16.65
CA ARG A 49 -11.22 2.30 -15.78
C ARG A 49 -10.93 1.70 -14.40
N LEU A 50 -11.93 1.07 -13.77
CA LEU A 50 -11.77 0.44 -12.47
C LEU A 50 -10.80 -0.74 -12.53
N ARG A 51 -10.85 -1.55 -13.59
CA ARG A 51 -9.88 -2.63 -13.81
C ARG A 51 -8.45 -2.08 -13.93
N ALA A 52 -8.25 -1.00 -14.69
CA ALA A 52 -6.94 -0.37 -14.82
C ALA A 52 -6.41 0.13 -13.47
N GLN A 53 -7.25 0.79 -12.66
CA GLN A 53 -6.89 1.24 -11.32
C GLN A 53 -6.50 0.06 -10.41
N ALA A 54 -7.29 -1.02 -10.43
CA ALA A 54 -6.99 -2.22 -9.66
C ALA A 54 -5.67 -2.87 -10.09
N VAL A 55 -5.40 -2.96 -11.40
CA VAL A 55 -4.13 -3.50 -11.91
C VAL A 55 -2.94 -2.69 -11.38
N VAL A 56 -3.00 -1.36 -11.43
CA VAL A 56 -1.93 -0.48 -10.93
C VAL A 56 -1.69 -0.67 -9.43
N LEU A 57 -2.76 -0.66 -8.62
CA LEU A 57 -2.64 -0.82 -7.18
C LEU A 57 -2.13 -2.22 -6.79
N CYS A 58 -2.66 -3.27 -7.43
CA CYS A 58 -2.24 -4.63 -7.18
C CYS A 58 -0.79 -4.89 -7.62
N SER A 59 -0.35 -4.32 -8.74
CA SER A 59 1.03 -4.46 -9.19
C SER A 59 2.01 -3.77 -8.25
N ALA A 60 1.69 -2.55 -7.78
CA ALA A 60 2.51 -1.86 -6.79
C ALA A 60 2.63 -2.68 -5.49
N LEU A 61 1.51 -3.20 -4.98
CA LEU A 61 1.52 -4.03 -3.78
C LEU A 61 2.32 -5.34 -3.96
N ALA A 62 2.28 -5.94 -5.16
CA ALA A 62 3.07 -7.14 -5.45
C ALA A 62 4.57 -6.84 -5.37
N TRP A 63 5.03 -5.72 -5.94
CA TRP A 63 6.43 -5.30 -5.90
C TRP A 63 6.91 -5.04 -4.47
N GLU A 64 6.13 -4.30 -3.67
CA GLU A 64 6.45 -4.06 -2.25
C GLU A 64 6.58 -5.36 -1.45
N ARG A 65 5.72 -6.35 -1.74
CA ARG A 65 5.78 -7.66 -1.08
C ARG A 65 7.03 -8.44 -1.48
N GLU A 66 7.42 -8.42 -2.75
CA GLU A 66 8.65 -9.06 -3.21
C GLU A 66 9.89 -8.41 -2.57
N ASP A 67 9.95 -7.08 -2.52
CA ASP A 67 11.08 -6.38 -1.92
C ASP A 67 11.17 -6.62 -0.41
N HIS A 68 10.04 -6.61 0.30
CA HIS A 68 10.01 -6.98 1.71
C HIS A 68 10.43 -8.44 1.94
N GLN A 69 10.03 -9.37 1.07
CA GLN A 69 10.48 -10.76 1.14
C GLN A 69 11.98 -10.88 0.87
N ARG A 70 12.53 -10.16 -0.10
CA ARG A 70 13.98 -10.11 -0.39
C ARG A 70 14.76 -9.59 0.81
N LEU A 71 14.33 -8.48 1.41
CA LEU A 71 14.96 -7.93 2.61
C LEU A 71 14.88 -8.91 3.77
N ARG A 72 13.72 -9.53 4.00
CA ARG A 72 13.58 -10.55 5.04
C ARG A 72 14.48 -11.76 4.82
N ALA A 73 14.59 -12.25 3.59
CA ALA A 73 15.47 -13.35 3.26
C ALA A 73 16.94 -12.98 3.47
N ALA A 74 17.36 -11.78 3.07
CA ALA A 74 18.71 -11.28 3.31
C ALA A 74 19.03 -11.12 4.80
N VAL A 75 18.06 -10.67 5.61
CA VAL A 75 18.20 -10.63 7.08
C VAL A 75 18.25 -12.03 7.69
N ALA A 76 17.47 -12.98 7.17
CA ALA A 76 17.48 -14.37 7.64
C ALA A 76 18.77 -15.11 7.27
N ASP A 77 19.36 -14.78 6.11
CA ASP A 77 20.65 -15.29 5.63
C ASP A 77 21.84 -14.48 6.17
N TRP A 78 21.58 -13.52 7.08
CA TRP A 78 22.65 -12.81 7.75
C TRP A 78 23.42 -13.81 8.60
N PRO A 79 24.73 -14.00 8.36
CA PRO A 79 25.51 -14.96 9.13
C PRO A 79 25.40 -14.56 10.60
N GLU A 80 24.97 -15.50 11.44
CA GLU A 80 25.13 -15.37 12.88
C GLU A 80 26.63 -15.13 13.08
N LEU A 81 26.99 -13.92 13.52
CA LEU A 81 28.36 -13.64 13.93
C LEU A 81 28.64 -14.65 15.04
N ASP A 82 29.39 -15.70 14.70
CA ASP A 82 29.83 -16.70 15.65
C ASP A 82 30.74 -15.98 16.66
N LEU A 83 30.13 -15.54 17.76
CA LEU A 83 30.79 -14.84 18.86
C LEU A 83 31.79 -15.75 19.58
N ASP A 84 31.87 -17.04 19.21
CA ASP A 84 32.79 -18.02 19.78
C ASP A 84 34.01 -18.31 18.87
N LEU A 85 34.12 -17.72 17.67
CA LEU A 85 35.18 -18.05 16.73
C LEU A 85 36.49 -17.24 16.94
N ALA A 86 37.10 -17.33 18.12
CA ALA A 86 38.55 -17.15 18.25
C ALA A 86 39.09 -17.68 19.60
N PRO A 87 39.28 -19.00 19.78
CA PRO A 87 39.81 -19.57 21.02
C PRO A 87 41.27 -19.18 21.35
N ASN A 88 41.92 -18.34 20.53
CA ASN A 88 43.29 -17.84 20.73
C ASN A 88 43.48 -16.37 20.29
N LEU A 89 42.41 -15.56 20.26
CA LEU A 89 42.61 -14.12 20.07
C LEU A 89 43.33 -13.56 21.32
N PRO A 90 44.40 -12.78 21.17
CA PRO A 90 44.88 -11.97 22.29
C PRO A 90 43.71 -11.15 22.83
N PRO A 91 43.59 -10.98 24.16
CA PRO A 91 42.51 -10.18 24.71
C PRO A 91 42.51 -8.82 23.98
N PRO A 92 41.33 -8.34 23.53
CA PRO A 92 41.25 -7.02 22.93
C PRO A 92 41.88 -6.02 23.91
N PRO A 93 42.61 -4.99 23.42
CA PRO A 93 43.08 -3.95 24.31
C PRO A 93 41.89 -3.39 25.09
N ALA A 94 42.10 -2.94 26.33
CA ALA A 94 41.02 -2.63 27.28
C ALA A 94 40.01 -1.58 26.75
N ASP A 95 40.38 -0.85 25.69
CA ASP A 95 39.60 0.15 24.97
C ASP A 95 39.03 -0.32 23.62
N ALA A 96 39.42 -1.47 23.05
CA ALA A 96 38.98 -1.89 21.72
C ALA A 96 37.46 -2.07 21.60
N ASP A 97 36.78 -2.58 22.64
CA ASP A 97 35.32 -2.67 22.63
C ASP A 97 34.67 -1.28 22.69
N THR A 98 35.32 -0.33 23.36
CA THR A 98 34.88 1.07 23.42
C THR A 98 35.07 1.73 22.06
N GLU A 99 36.23 1.55 21.42
CA GLU A 99 36.52 2.10 20.09
C GLU A 99 35.61 1.51 19.00
N ARG A 100 35.34 0.19 19.05
CA ARG A 100 34.40 -0.46 18.12
C ARG A 100 32.98 0.09 18.29
N LEU A 101 32.54 0.27 19.54
CA LEU A 101 31.23 0.87 19.83
C LEU A 101 31.18 2.32 19.34
N GLU A 102 32.21 3.13 19.62
CA GLU A 102 32.28 4.51 19.15
C GLU A 102 32.31 4.60 17.61
N HIS A 103 33.02 3.70 16.94
CA HIS A 103 33.03 3.61 15.48
C HIS A 103 31.65 3.28 14.92
N SER A 104 30.99 2.26 15.49
CA SER A 104 29.62 1.89 15.12
C SER A 104 28.64 3.05 15.35
N LEU A 105 28.72 3.73 16.50
CA LEU A 105 27.92 4.91 16.80
C LEU A 105 28.18 6.03 15.79
N ARG A 106 29.43 6.29 15.40
CA ARG A 106 29.80 7.29 14.38
C ARG A 106 29.23 6.97 12.99
N CYS A 107 29.16 5.71 12.60
CA CYS A 107 28.61 5.28 11.31
C CYS A 107 27.07 5.20 11.28
N ALA A 108 26.40 5.13 12.43
CA ALA A 108 24.95 4.99 12.48
C ALA A 108 24.21 6.32 12.20
N ASP A 109 23.16 6.25 11.37
CA ASP A 109 22.25 7.38 11.13
C ASP A 109 21.21 7.54 12.26
N LEU A 110 20.88 6.44 12.95
CA LEU A 110 19.95 6.38 14.08
C LEU A 110 20.48 5.43 15.15
N VAL A 111 20.35 5.81 16.42
CA VAL A 111 20.65 4.95 17.57
C VAL A 111 19.36 4.65 18.34
N ILE A 112 19.06 3.35 18.51
CA ILE A 112 17.93 2.87 19.33
C ILE A 112 18.48 2.39 20.67
N CYS A 113 18.06 3.03 21.76
CA CYS A 113 18.52 2.72 23.11
C CYS A 113 17.41 2.00 23.88
N GLN A 114 17.67 0.78 24.37
CA GLN A 114 16.76 0.08 25.29
C GLN A 114 17.11 0.40 26.75
N THR A 115 16.12 0.71 27.59
CA THR A 115 16.29 0.81 29.05
C THR A 115 16.37 -0.61 29.65
N GLY A 116 17.51 -1.30 29.50
CA GLY A 116 17.60 -2.71 29.89
C GLY A 116 18.86 -3.15 30.65
N CYS A 117 20.02 -2.52 30.47
CA CYS A 117 21.26 -2.98 31.11
C CYS A 117 21.51 -2.22 32.42
N ALA A 118 20.79 -2.61 33.49
CA ALA A 118 20.91 -1.98 34.81
C ALA A 118 22.24 -2.23 35.55
N SER A 119 23.24 -2.90 34.96
CA SER A 119 24.51 -3.21 35.63
C SER A 119 25.76 -2.54 35.04
N HIS A 120 25.69 -1.95 33.85
CA HIS A 120 26.83 -1.24 33.24
C HIS A 120 26.30 -0.01 32.52
N GLY A 121 26.73 1.20 32.90
CA GLY A 121 26.22 2.52 32.51
C GLY A 121 26.25 2.89 31.01
N HIS A 122 25.86 1.98 30.12
CA HIS A 122 25.85 2.14 28.68
C HIS A 122 24.79 3.15 28.19
N PHE A 123 23.60 3.17 28.81
CA PHE A 123 22.52 4.06 28.36
C PHE A 123 22.92 5.55 28.43
N TRP A 124 23.31 6.02 29.62
CA TRP A 124 23.71 7.41 29.84
C TRP A 124 24.89 7.83 28.96
N ARG A 125 25.81 6.91 28.69
CA ARG A 125 27.00 7.15 27.87
C ARG A 125 26.67 7.26 26.37
N VAL A 126 25.71 6.49 25.88
CA VAL A 126 25.21 6.61 24.50
C VAL A 126 24.34 7.85 24.34
N GLU A 127 23.48 8.15 25.32
CA GLU A 127 22.66 9.38 25.32
C GLU A 127 23.55 10.64 25.29
N ASP A 128 24.58 10.69 26.14
CA ASP A 128 25.55 11.79 26.18
C ASP A 128 26.40 11.87 24.90
N HIS A 129 26.73 10.73 24.28
CA HIS A 129 27.40 10.71 22.98
C HIS A 129 26.51 11.28 21.88
N CYS A 130 25.24 10.85 21.77
CA CYS A 130 24.30 11.35 20.76
C CYS A 130 24.04 12.86 20.94
N LYS A 131 23.88 13.33 22.18
CA LYS A 131 23.74 14.77 22.48
C LYS A 131 24.94 15.59 22.01
N ARG A 132 26.17 15.10 22.23
CA ARG A 132 27.40 15.81 21.83
C ARG A 132 27.72 15.70 20.34
N THR A 133 27.29 14.62 19.68
CA THR A 133 27.56 14.36 18.26
C THR A 133 26.42 14.78 17.32
N GLY A 134 25.27 15.18 17.86
CA GLY A 134 24.10 15.58 17.09
C GLY A 134 23.37 14.42 16.40
N LYS A 135 23.57 13.17 16.85
CA LYS A 135 22.91 11.99 16.28
C LYS A 135 21.49 11.83 16.82
N ALA A 136 20.55 11.51 15.93
CA ALA A 136 19.18 11.20 16.33
C ALA A 136 19.15 9.94 17.21
N CYS A 137 18.61 10.07 18.42
CA CYS A 137 18.56 8.99 19.40
C CYS A 137 17.14 8.85 19.95
N VAL A 138 16.62 7.64 19.96
CA VAL A 138 15.29 7.33 20.49
C VAL A 138 15.43 6.32 21.63
N LEU A 139 14.93 6.71 22.81
CA LEU A 139 14.81 5.81 23.95
C LEU A 139 13.54 4.97 23.83
N VAL A 140 13.69 3.66 23.87
CA VAL A 140 12.59 2.70 23.72
C VAL A 140 12.50 1.87 25.00
N GLU A 141 11.52 2.20 25.85
CA GLU A 141 11.26 1.41 27.06
C GLU A 141 10.66 0.03 26.75
N GLN A 142 9.85 -0.07 25.68
CA GLN A 142 9.21 -1.31 25.24
C GLN A 142 9.49 -1.56 23.75
N PRO A 143 10.32 -2.55 23.38
CA PRO A 143 10.72 -2.78 22.00
C PRO A 143 9.54 -3.11 21.06
N GLY A 144 8.45 -3.69 21.59
CA GLY A 144 7.23 -3.96 20.85
C GLY A 144 6.41 -2.73 20.44
N ALA A 145 6.74 -1.52 20.93
CA ALA A 145 6.01 -0.29 20.65
C ALA A 145 6.53 0.47 19.41
N LEU A 146 7.63 0.03 18.79
CA LEU A 146 8.19 0.64 17.58
C LEU A 146 7.32 0.35 16.36
N ARG A 147 6.27 1.16 16.14
CA ARG A 147 5.29 0.94 15.07
C ARG A 147 5.40 1.91 13.89
N ILE A 148 6.50 2.68 13.81
CA ILE A 148 7.02 3.56 12.73
C ILE A 148 7.52 4.84 13.40
N VAL A 149 8.83 5.10 13.34
CA VAL A 149 9.44 6.37 13.75
C VAL A 149 9.76 7.16 12.48
N ARG A 150 9.18 8.36 12.32
CA ARG A 150 9.61 9.31 11.28
C ARG A 150 10.61 10.28 11.89
N LEU A 151 11.87 10.19 11.47
CA LEU A 151 12.91 11.12 11.87
C LEU A 151 12.74 12.43 11.09
N HIS A 152 12.37 13.51 11.77
CA HIS A 152 12.54 14.85 11.22
C HIS A 152 13.97 15.32 11.52
N PRO A 153 14.67 15.96 10.56
CA PRO A 153 16.05 16.40 10.73
C PRO A 153 16.22 17.45 11.85
N ASP A 154 15.14 18.10 12.29
CA ASP A 154 15.16 19.21 13.23
C ASP A 154 14.78 18.80 14.66
N GLY A 155 15.39 17.75 15.22
CA GLY A 155 15.53 17.53 16.69
C GLY A 155 14.29 17.51 17.62
N GLU A 156 13.08 17.84 17.16
CA GLU A 156 11.87 17.93 17.97
C GLU A 156 11.05 16.65 17.82
N ALA A 157 11.21 15.76 18.79
CA ALA A 157 10.38 14.57 18.93
C ALA A 157 8.96 14.97 19.41
N GLU A 158 8.13 15.49 18.51
CA GLU A 158 6.73 15.70 18.82
C GLU A 158 6.02 14.33 18.87
N ARG A 159 5.36 14.05 20.02
CA ARG A 159 4.53 12.85 20.18
C ARG A 159 3.35 12.93 19.21
N LEU A 160 3.42 12.19 18.11
CA LEU A 160 2.27 12.02 17.24
C LEU A 160 1.14 11.32 18.03
N ALA A 161 0.01 12.02 18.19
CA ALA A 161 -1.19 11.45 18.77
C ALA A 161 -1.65 10.22 17.96
N PRO A 162 -2.26 9.21 18.62
CA PRO A 162 -2.76 8.04 17.91
C PRO A 162 -3.79 8.45 16.86
N LEU A 163 -3.67 7.91 15.65
CA LEU A 163 -4.71 8.00 14.63
C LEU A 163 -6.02 7.41 15.19
N PRO A 164 -7.18 8.07 14.99
CA PRO A 164 -8.46 7.48 15.37
C PRO A 164 -8.69 6.21 14.56
N SER A 165 -9.03 5.14 15.27
CA SER A 165 -9.48 3.86 14.71
C SER A 165 -10.78 4.04 13.92
N PRO A 166 -11.03 3.22 12.87
CA PRO A 166 -12.22 3.31 12.02
C PRO A 166 -13.52 3.04 12.78
#